data_AF-A0A2V3ZQY1-F1
#
_entry.id   AF-A0A2V3ZQY1-F1
#
_cell.length_a   1.000
_cell.length_b   1.000
_cell.length_c   1.000
_cell.angle_alpha   90.00
_cell.angle_beta   90.00
_cell.angle_gamma   90.00
#
_symmetry.space_group_name_H-M   'P 1'
#
loop_
_entity.id
_entity.type
_entity.pdbx_description
1 polymer ?
#
loop_
_entity_poly.entity_id
_entity_poly.type
_entity_poly.pdbx_seq_one_letter_code
_entity_poly.pdbx_strand_id
1 'polypeptide(L)' 'MEKLLGFANGALLASTIGLLATILLAYPYASVLPMAGQIVAHIGTLIFATGIKISYVTRLVSLKQLGRPVH' A
#
# COMPACT_ATOMS: atom_id res chain seq x y z
N MET A 1 2.07 2.96 21.36
CA MET A 1 2.89 2.87 20.14
C MET A 1 2.93 1.47 19.53
N GLU A 2 2.91 0.38 20.30
CA GLU A 2 2.89 -0.98 19.72
C GLU A 2 1.64 -1.28 18.88
N LYS A 3 0.45 -0.85 19.33
CA LYS A 3 -0.79 -0.95 18.52
C LYS A 3 -0.67 -0.22 17.18
N LEU A 4 -0.05 0.96 17.19
CA LEU A 4 0.18 1.75 15.98
C LEU A 4 1.20 1.09 15.05
N LEU A 5 2.26 0.47 15.60
CA LEU A 5 3.21 -0.32 14.84
C LEU A 5 2.55 -1.53 14.18
N GLY A 6 1.69 -2.25 14.91
CA GLY A 6 0.90 -3.36 14.36
C GLY A 6 -0.03 -2.91 13.24
N PHE A 7 -0.74 -1.80 13.45
CA PHE A 7 -1.57 -1.18 12.41
C PHE A 7 -0.76 -0.77 11.19
N ALA A 8 0.38 -0.11 11.36
CA ALA A 8 1.25 0.33 10.26
C ALA A 8 1.78 -0.86 9.44
N ASN A 9 2.16 -1.96 10.09
CA ASN A 9 2.58 -3.18 9.39
C ASN A 9 1.41 -3.82 8.62
N GLY A 10 0.22 -3.89 9.23
CA GLY A 10 -0.97 -4.41 8.57
C GLY A 10 -1.39 -3.56 7.36
N ALA A 11 -1.38 -2.23 7.52
CA ALA A 11 -1.67 -1.28 6.45
C ALA A 11 -0.63 -1.33 5.32
N LEU A 12 0.65 -1.51 5.66
CA LEU A 12 1.73 -1.69 4.68
C LEU A 12 1.51 -2.96 3.84
N LEU A 13 1.18 -4.08 4.50
CA LEU A 13 0.89 -5.34 3.81
C LEU A 13 -0.35 -5.21 2.92
N ALA A 14 -1.45 -4.67 3.45
CA ALA A 14 -2.69 -4.47 2.70
C ALA A 14 -2.48 -3.55 1.49
N SER A 15 -1.74 -2.45 1.66
CA SER A 15 -1.41 -1.53 0.56
C SER A 15 -0.52 -2.19 -0.49
N THR A 16 0.42 -3.04 -0.07
CA THR A 16 1.27 -3.80 -1.00
C THR A 16 0.45 -4.79 -1.83
N ILE A 17 -0.46 -5.54 -1.19
CA ILE A 17 -1.36 -6.46 -1.90
C ILE A 17 -2.27 -5.69 -2.86
N GLY A 18 -2.85 -4.57 -2.43
CA GLY A 18 -3.67 -3.71 -3.29
C GLY A 18 -2.89 -3.13 -4.47
N LEU A 19 -1.63 -2.74 -4.27
CA LEU A 19 -0.76 -2.28 -5.36
C LEU A 19 -0.49 -3.40 -6.37
N LEU A 20 -0.16 -4.60 -5.91
CA LEU A 20 0.05 -5.75 -6.80
C LEU A 20 -1.22 -6.08 -7.58
N ALA A 21 -2.38 -6.11 -6.92
CA ALA A 21 -3.66 -6.35 -7.57
C ALA A 21 -3.95 -5.30 -8.65
N THR A 22 -3.75 -4.02 -8.35
CA THR A 22 -3.98 -2.93 -9.31
C THR A 22 -3.01 -2.96 -10.48
N ILE A 23 -1.74 -3.33 -10.28
CA ILE A 23 -0.76 -3.55 -11.36
C ILE A 23 -1.19 -4.73 -12.25
N LEU A 24 -1.61 -5.85 -11.64
CA LEU A 24 -2.09 -7.02 -12.40
C LEU A 24 -3.32 -6.69 -13.25
N LEU A 25 -4.25 -5.90 -12.71
CA LEU A 25 -5.44 -5.44 -13.44
C LEU A 25 -5.09 -4.41 -14.53
N ALA A 26 -4.16 -3.50 -14.24
CA ALA A 26 -3.78 -2.42 -15.15
C ALA A 26 -3.01 -2.89 -16.38
N TYR A 27 -2.17 -3.94 -16.26
CA TYR A 27 -1.33 -4.40 -17.38
C TYR A 27 -1.61 -5.85 -17.83
N PRO A 28 -1.30 -6.93 -17.07
CA PRO A 28 -1.56 -8.30 -17.52
C PRO A 28 -3.01 -8.58 -17.93
N TYR A 29 -3.98 -8.04 -17.17
CA TYR A 29 -5.40 -8.27 -17.40
C TYR A 29 -6.11 -7.10 -18.08
N ALA A 30 -5.37 -6.19 -18.71
CA ALA A 30 -5.95 -5.01 -19.35
C ALA A 30 -7.01 -5.39 -20.41
N SER A 31 -6.78 -6.46 -21.17
CA SER A 31 -7.67 -6.89 -22.26
C SER A 31 -9.02 -7.46 -21.79
N VAL A 32 -9.15 -7.84 -20.53
CA VAL A 32 -10.40 -8.40 -19.97
C VAL A 32 -11.22 -7.35 -19.21
N LEU A 33 -10.67 -6.15 -19.01
CA LEU A 33 -11.34 -5.05 -18.29
C LEU A 33 -11.93 -4.04 -19.27
N PRO A 34 -13.16 -3.53 -19.00
CA PRO A 34 -13.67 -2.37 -19.72
C PRO A 34 -12.83 -1.13 -19.39
N MET A 35 -12.93 -0.08 -20.21
CA MET A 35 -12.19 1.17 -20.06
C MET A 35 -12.30 1.77 -18.64
N ALA A 36 -13.51 1.77 -18.07
CA ALA A 36 -13.72 2.24 -16.70
C ALA A 36 -12.93 1.41 -15.66
N GLY A 37 -12.84 0.10 -15.84
CA GLY A 37 -12.05 -0.78 -14.97
C GLY A 37 -10.55 -0.50 -15.06
N GLN A 38 -10.03 -0.22 -16.26
CA GLN A 38 -8.63 0.17 -16.44
C GLN A 38 -8.31 1.51 -15.77
N ILE A 39 -9.20 2.50 -15.88
CA ILE A 39 -9.05 3.80 -15.20
C ILE A 39 -8.99 3.59 -13.68
N VAL A 40 -9.91 2.81 -13.12
CA VAL A 40 -9.91 2.51 -11.68
C VAL A 40 -8.66 1.77 -11.26
N ALA A 41 -8.19 0.79 -12.05
CA ALA A 41 -6.94 0.07 -11.76
C ALA A 41 -5.74 1.03 -11.72
N HIS A 42 -5.63 1.94 -12.70
CA HIS A 42 -4.54 2.91 -12.76
C HIS A 42 -4.58 3.90 -11.60
N ILE A 43 -5.74 4.51 -11.31
CA ILE A 43 -5.89 5.40 -10.14
C ILE A 43 -5.59 4.64 -8.84
N GLY A 44 -6.04 3.39 -8.76
CA GLY A 44 -5.78 2.51 -7.63
C GLY A 44 -4.28 2.30 -7.37
N THR A 45 -3.46 2.16 -8.41
CA THR A 45 -2.00 2.04 -8.22
C THR A 45 -1.41 3.23 -7.46
N LEU A 46 -1.83 4.46 -7.79
CA LEU A 46 -1.38 5.68 -7.10
C LEU A 46 -1.83 5.72 -5.63
N ILE A 47 -3.09 5.34 -5.38
CA ILE A 47 -3.65 5.31 -4.02
C ILE A 47 -2.89 4.30 -3.15
N PHE A 48 -2.70 3.07 -3.63
CA PHE A 48 -2.00 2.04 -2.86
C PHE A 48 -0.50 2.33 -2.71
N ALA A 49 0.17 2.84 -3.74
CA ALA A 49 1.57 3.28 -3.63
C ALA A 49 1.74 4.39 -2.58
N THR A 50 0.80 5.33 -2.52
CA THR A 50 0.77 6.36 -1.47
C THR A 50 0.51 5.75 -0.09
N GLY A 51 -0.41 4.78 0.00
CA GLY A 51 -0.68 4.01 1.21
C GLY A 51 0.56 3.30 1.76
N ILE A 52 1.39 2.71 0.89
CA ILE A 52 2.68 2.12 1.26
C ILE A 52 3.59 3.17 1.91
N LYS A 53 3.76 4.34 1.27
CA LYS A 53 4.61 5.42 1.81
C LYS A 53 4.12 5.88 3.20
N ILE A 54 2.83 6.13 3.35
CA ILE A 54 2.24 6.58 4.62
C ILE A 54 2.39 5.52 5.71
N SER A 55 2.09 4.27 5.39
CA SER A 55 2.22 3.14 6.33
C SER A 55 3.66 2.96 6.78
N TYR A 56 4.61 3.10 5.85
CA TYR A 56 6.03 3.01 6.15
C TYR A 56 6.51 4.13 7.07
N VAL A 57 6.15 5.38 6.80
CA VAL A 57 6.49 6.51 7.70
C VAL A 57 5.88 6.30 9.08
N THR A 58 4.62 5.85 9.16
CA THR A 58 3.94 5.55 10.43
C THR A 58 4.66 4.44 11.21
N ARG A 59 5.13 3.40 10.51
CA ARG A 59 5.97 2.33 11.07
C ARG A 59 7.27 2.89 11.65
N LEU A 60 8.00 3.72 10.90
CA LEU A 60 9.26 4.32 11.35
C LEU A 60 9.07 5.23 12.56
N VAL A 61 8.03 6.07 12.57
CA VAL A 61 7.68 6.90 13.72
C VAL A 61 7.36 6.02 14.93
N SER A 62 6.62 4.93 14.73
CA SER A 62 6.29 4.00 15.81
C SER A 62 7.52 3.30 16.39
N LEU A 63 8.47 2.88 15.54
CA LEU A 63 9.73 2.27 15.96
C LEU A 63 10.60 3.27 16.74
N LYS A 64 10.74 4.50 16.23
CA LYS A 64 11.50 5.57 16.88
C LYS A 64 10.98 5.83 18.30
N GLN A 65 9.67 5.95 18.48
CA GLN A 65 9.05 6.21 19.78
C GLN A 65 9.10 5.02 20.74
N LEU A 66 9.32 3.80 20.23
CA LEU A 66 9.54 2.60 21.04
C LEU A 66 11.02 2.38 21.39
N GLY A 67 11.92 3.29 20.97
CA GLY A 67 13.37 3.13 21.15
C GLY A 67 13.95 1.95 20.34
N ARG A 68 13.23 1.49 19.31
CA ARG A 68 13.67 0.38 18.45
C ARG A 68 14.43 0.93 17.24
N PRO A 69 15.33 0.13 16.65
CA PRO A 69 16.01 0.51 15.41
C PRO A 69 15.02 0.88 14.31
N VAL A 70 15.31 1.98 13.62
CA VAL A 70 14.60 2.39 12.41
C VAL A 70 15.41 1.90 11.20
N HIS A 71 14.79 1.03 10.41
CA HIS A 71 15.31 0.49 9.16
C HIS A 71 14.25 0.69 8.08
#